data_AF-A0A822GDL0-F1
#
_entry.id   AF-A0A822GDL0-F1
#
_cell.length_a   1.000
_cell.length_b   1.000
_cell.length_c   1.000
_cell.angle_alpha   90.00
_cell.angle_beta   90.00
_cell.angle_gamma   90.00
#
_symmetry.space_group_name_H-M   'P 1'
#
loop_
_entity.id
_entity.type
_entity.pdbx_description
1 polymer ?
#
loop_
_entity_poly.entity_id
_entity_poly.type
_entity_poly.pdbx_seq_one_letter_code
_entity_poly.pdbx_strand_id
1 'polypeptide(L)'
;SRPLFNLNIQAKFDEFRSTASKSLNKNALIQNYIEAVTYVMSPVLDFVKTLHPQRTWEEMTPQFYLTFWSLSMSDLQVPEIAYKRRIEELELEMTQIDERKELTAAKKRKEKEKIHIIIDKLKEELFKQKEHVERVRARLDIEREHWFKNRNKTKAETITEFLQLCIFPRCLLSEIDALYCAHFIRVIHDLVTPNFSTIICYDRLFSHISYSLASCSETEAIRYGRFLHSLLD
;
A
#
# COMPACT_ATOMS: atom_id res chain seq x y z
N SER A 1 12.92 -6.80 -5.96
CA SER A 1 13.09 -5.43 -6.50
C SER A 1 12.38 -4.37 -5.66
N ARG A 2 11.08 -4.49 -5.32
CA ARG A 2 10.36 -3.48 -4.49
C ARG A 2 11.06 -3.06 -3.18
N PRO A 3 11.60 -3.98 -2.34
CA PRO A 3 12.30 -3.58 -1.12
C PRO A 3 13.51 -2.66 -1.39
N LEU A 4 14.20 -2.85 -2.51
CA LEU A 4 15.35 -2.03 -2.90
C LEU A 4 14.91 -0.60 -3.26
N PHE A 5 13.79 -0.44 -3.96
CA PHE A 5 13.25 0.89 -4.26
C PHE A 5 12.86 1.63 -2.98
N ASN A 6 12.18 0.96 -2.05
CA ASN A 6 11.80 1.57 -0.76
C ASN A 6 13.02 2.00 0.06
N LEU A 7 14.07 1.17 0.10
CA LEU A 7 15.33 1.54 0.75
C LEU A 7 15.99 2.77 0.09
N ASN A 8 16.04 2.80 -1.25
CA ASN A 8 16.61 3.92 -1.98
C ASN A 8 15.80 5.21 -1.81
N ILE A 9 14.46 5.12 -1.81
CA ILE A 9 13.57 6.26 -1.54
C ILE A 9 13.80 6.79 -0.14
N GLN A 10 13.89 5.90 0.86
CA GLN A 10 14.13 6.31 2.24
C GLN A 10 15.51 6.97 2.40
N ALA A 11 16.56 6.40 1.79
CA ALA A 11 17.89 6.99 1.81
C ALA A 11 17.91 8.39 1.17
N LYS A 12 17.22 8.59 0.03
CA LYS A 12 17.11 9.89 -0.62
C LYS A 12 16.26 10.88 0.17
N PHE A 13 15.19 10.41 0.80
CA PHE A 13 14.37 11.23 1.68
C PHE A 13 15.17 11.73 2.89
N ASP A 14 15.98 10.87 3.52
CA ASP A 14 16.82 11.24 4.65
C ASP A 14 17.94 12.21 4.24
N GLU A 15 18.51 12.07 3.04
CA GLU A 15 19.44 13.02 2.44
C GLU A 15 18.80 14.42 2.33
N PHE A 16 17.61 14.52 1.73
CA PHE A 16 16.88 15.79 1.58
C PHE A 16 16.42 16.40 2.91
N ARG A 17 16.17 15.56 3.90
CA ARG A 17 15.86 16.02 5.26
C ARG A 17 17.11 16.55 5.97
N SER A 18 18.28 15.93 5.78
CA SER A 18 19.53 16.30 6.45
C SER A 18 20.12 17.62 5.96
N THR A 19 19.86 17.99 4.70
CA THR A 19 20.31 19.25 4.09
C THR A 19 19.49 20.46 4.55
N ALA A 20 18.35 20.25 5.21
CA ALA A 20 17.55 21.32 5.79
C ALA A 20 18.18 21.86 7.08
N SER A 21 18.55 23.14 7.07
CA SER A 21 19.17 23.82 8.22
C SER A 21 18.21 24.12 9.39
N LYS A 22 16.91 23.88 9.21
CA LYS A 22 15.85 24.11 10.20
C LYS A 22 14.88 22.93 10.24
N SER A 23 14.19 22.76 11.39
CA SER A 23 13.09 21.81 11.53
C SER A 23 12.04 22.07 10.43
N LEU A 24 11.81 21.06 9.59
CA LEU A 24 10.86 21.12 8.49
C LEU A 24 9.43 20.96 9.01
N ASN A 25 8.50 21.74 8.46
CA ASN A 25 7.08 21.53 8.70
C ASN A 25 6.57 20.27 7.95
N LYS A 26 5.36 19.80 8.30
CA LYS A 26 4.77 18.59 7.73
C LYS A 26 4.68 18.63 6.19
N ASN A 27 4.32 19.78 5.61
CA ASN A 27 4.19 19.92 4.15
C ASN A 27 5.53 19.82 3.45
N ALA A 28 6.59 20.44 3.99
CA ALA A 28 7.94 20.34 3.44
C ALA A 28 8.47 18.91 3.52
N LEU A 29 8.19 18.18 4.60
CA LEU A 29 8.52 16.76 4.70
C LEU A 29 7.79 15.92 3.64
N ILE A 30 6.52 16.20 3.38
CA ILE A 30 5.77 15.54 2.30
C ILE A 30 6.43 15.85 0.95
N GLN A 31 6.76 17.11 0.65
CA GLN A 31 7.39 17.47 -0.62
C GLN A 31 8.75 16.80 -0.81
N ASN A 32 9.61 16.81 0.21
CA ASN A 32 10.90 16.11 0.16
C ASN A 32 10.70 14.59 -0.10
N TYR A 33 9.65 13.99 0.45
CA TYR A 33 9.33 12.58 0.20
C TYR A 33 8.90 12.36 -1.26
N ILE A 34 8.05 13.22 -1.80
CA ILE A 34 7.62 13.14 -3.21
C ILE A 34 8.82 13.29 -4.15
N GLU A 35 9.70 14.27 -3.90
CA GLU A 35 10.91 14.48 -4.68
C GLU A 35 11.83 13.26 -4.63
N ALA A 36 12.00 12.64 -3.45
CA ALA A 36 12.80 11.42 -3.31
C ALA A 36 12.20 10.25 -4.10
N VAL A 37 10.87 10.09 -4.07
CA VAL A 37 10.15 9.10 -4.89
C VAL A 37 10.39 9.38 -6.37
N THR A 38 10.15 10.61 -6.85
CA THR A 38 10.32 10.98 -8.25
C THR A 38 11.75 10.73 -8.71
N TYR A 39 12.75 11.11 -7.92
CA TYR A 39 14.17 10.89 -8.24
C TYR A 39 14.48 9.40 -8.45
N VAL A 40 14.08 8.55 -7.49
CA VAL A 40 14.36 7.10 -7.55
C VAL A 40 13.55 6.41 -8.63
N MET A 41 12.31 6.83 -8.85
CA MET A 41 11.37 6.16 -9.75
C MET A 41 11.43 6.67 -11.19
N SER A 42 12.04 7.84 -11.47
CA SER A 42 12.11 8.40 -12.83
C SER A 42 12.71 7.45 -13.86
N PRO A 43 13.84 6.74 -13.61
CA PRO A 43 14.37 5.79 -14.58
C PRO A 43 13.42 4.61 -14.85
N VAL A 44 12.68 4.19 -13.81
CA VAL A 44 11.68 3.13 -13.93
C VAL A 44 10.47 3.62 -14.71
N LEU A 45 10.06 4.87 -14.52
CA LEU A 45 8.99 5.49 -15.29
C LEU A 45 9.34 5.55 -16.78
N ASP A 46 10.57 5.92 -17.11
CA ASP A 46 11.04 5.94 -18.50
C ASP A 46 11.05 4.54 -19.12
N PHE A 47 11.42 3.52 -18.35
CA PHE A 47 11.28 2.13 -18.78
C PHE A 47 9.82 1.71 -18.94
N VAL A 48 8.92 2.06 -18.01
CA VAL A 48 7.48 1.73 -18.12
C VAL A 48 6.86 2.30 -19.39
N LYS A 49 7.24 3.52 -19.79
CA LYS A 49 6.76 4.14 -21.04
C LYS A 49 7.03 3.28 -22.28
N THR A 50 8.05 2.43 -22.28
CA THR A 50 8.42 1.58 -23.42
C THR A 50 7.79 0.18 -23.39
N LEU A 51 7.17 -0.24 -22.28
CA LEU A 51 6.57 -1.57 -22.13
C LEU A 51 5.32 -1.78 -22.99
N HIS A 52 4.60 -0.71 -23.29
CA HIS A 52 3.36 -0.75 -24.05
C HIS A 52 3.34 0.32 -25.15
N PRO A 53 2.54 0.14 -26.22
CA PRO A 53 2.35 1.16 -27.24
C PRO A 53 1.90 2.50 -26.63
N GLN A 54 2.30 3.61 -27.25
CA GLN A 54 1.98 4.95 -26.75
C GLN A 54 0.47 5.19 -26.56
N ARG A 55 -0.37 4.53 -27.38
CA ARG A 55 -1.84 4.57 -27.28
C ARG A 55 -2.39 4.04 -25.95
N THR A 56 -1.68 3.11 -25.31
CA THR A 56 -2.03 2.60 -23.98
C THR A 56 -1.94 3.70 -22.91
N TRP A 57 -1.04 4.67 -23.11
CA TRP A 57 -0.76 5.75 -22.17
C TRP A 57 -1.59 7.03 -22.38
N GLU A 58 -2.52 7.00 -23.35
CA GLU A 58 -3.36 8.17 -23.69
C GLU A 58 -4.34 8.54 -22.58
N GLU A 59 -4.93 7.55 -21.91
CA GLU A 59 -5.92 7.75 -20.85
C GLU A 59 -5.35 7.44 -19.47
N MET A 60 -4.95 6.19 -19.23
CA MET A 60 -4.26 5.80 -18.00
C MET A 60 -2.77 6.10 -18.13
N THR A 61 -2.23 6.97 -17.27
CA THR A 61 -0.83 7.39 -17.41
C THR A 61 0.17 6.33 -16.95
N PRO A 62 1.39 6.33 -17.51
CA PRO A 62 2.46 5.44 -17.04
C PRO A 62 2.84 5.72 -15.57
N GLN A 63 2.60 6.93 -15.08
CA GLN A 63 2.77 7.27 -13.66
C GLN A 63 1.78 6.49 -12.80
N PHE A 64 0.50 6.44 -13.17
CA PHE A 64 -0.50 5.64 -12.44
C PHE A 64 -0.13 4.16 -12.42
N TYR A 65 0.26 3.61 -13.58
CA TYR A 65 0.70 2.22 -13.70
C TYR A 65 1.89 1.94 -12.76
N LEU A 66 2.90 2.83 -12.77
CA LEU A 66 4.07 2.71 -11.90
C LEU A 66 3.69 2.81 -10.42
N THR A 67 2.81 3.75 -10.05
CA THR A 67 2.32 3.92 -8.68
C THR A 67 1.60 2.66 -8.20
N PHE A 68 0.72 2.08 -9.02
CA PHE A 68 0.10 0.79 -8.70
C PHE A 68 1.15 -0.30 -8.48
N TRP A 69 2.05 -0.52 -9.44
CA TRP A 69 2.99 -1.64 -9.38
C TRP A 69 4.14 -1.46 -8.37
N SER A 70 4.40 -0.25 -7.91
CA SER A 70 5.46 0.03 -6.91
C SER A 70 4.99 -0.13 -5.47
N LEU A 71 3.71 0.13 -5.19
CA LEU A 71 3.15 0.06 -3.83
C LEU A 71 2.78 -1.37 -3.40
N SER A 72 2.65 -1.54 -2.10
CA SER A 72 2.32 -2.77 -1.36
C SER A 72 1.27 -2.48 -0.28
N MET A 73 0.77 -3.54 0.38
CA MET A 73 -0.29 -3.40 1.38
C MET A 73 0.12 -2.49 2.56
N SER A 74 1.38 -2.56 2.99
CA SER A 74 1.93 -1.69 4.05
C SER A 74 2.03 -0.22 3.63
N ASP A 75 1.93 0.12 2.35
CA ASP A 75 1.93 1.51 1.93
C ASP A 75 0.53 2.15 2.00
N LEU A 76 -0.52 1.33 2.01
CA LEU A 76 -1.91 1.79 1.90
C LEU A 76 -2.67 1.80 3.23
N GLN A 77 -2.27 0.94 4.17
CA GLN A 77 -2.97 0.73 5.42
C GLN A 77 -2.03 0.43 6.59
N VAL A 78 -2.44 0.91 7.77
CA VAL A 78 -1.84 0.57 9.06
C VAL A 78 -2.74 -0.47 9.74
N PRO A 79 -2.23 -1.65 10.14
CA PRO A 79 -3.03 -2.65 10.83
C PRO A 79 -3.17 -2.32 12.32
N GLU A 80 -3.74 -1.15 12.65
CA GLU A 80 -3.82 -0.62 14.02
C GLU A 80 -4.46 -1.59 15.01
N ILE A 81 -5.51 -2.29 14.59
CA ILE A 81 -6.22 -3.27 15.41
C ILE A 81 -5.30 -4.43 15.78
N ALA A 82 -4.45 -4.90 14.86
CA ALA A 82 -3.51 -5.98 15.12
C ALA A 82 -2.42 -5.57 16.12
N TYR A 83 -1.87 -4.35 15.98
CA TYR A 83 -0.91 -3.82 16.96
C TYR A 83 -1.54 -3.66 18.35
N LYS A 84 -2.74 -3.08 18.44
CA LYS A 84 -3.46 -2.91 19.71
C LYS A 84 -3.70 -4.25 20.39
N ARG A 85 -4.28 -5.22 19.67
CA ARG A 85 -4.50 -6.58 20.19
C ARG A 85 -3.21 -7.21 20.69
N ARG A 86 -2.13 -7.10 19.92
CA ARG A 86 -0.84 -7.70 20.30
C ARG A 86 -0.23 -7.03 21.54
N ILE A 87 -0.38 -5.72 21.69
CA ILE A 87 0.08 -4.99 22.87
C ILE A 87 -0.74 -5.41 24.10
N GLU A 88 -2.05 -5.50 23.98
CA GLU A 88 -2.95 -5.95 25.05
C GLU A 88 -2.63 -7.38 25.51
N GLU A 89 -2.36 -8.30 24.56
CA GLU A 89 -1.91 -9.66 24.87
C GLU A 89 -0.60 -9.68 25.68
N LEU A 90 0.37 -8.83 25.32
CA LEU A 90 1.65 -8.72 26.01
C LEU A 90 1.51 -8.08 27.39
N GLU A 91 0.65 -7.08 27.54
CA GLU A 91 0.34 -6.46 28.84
C GLU A 91 -0.32 -7.46 29.79
N LEU A 92 -1.22 -8.31 29.28
CA LEU A 92 -1.81 -9.42 30.04
C LEU A 92 -0.76 -10.49 30.41
N GLU A 93 0.18 -10.81 29.51
CA GLU A 93 1.28 -11.73 29.82
C GLU A 93 2.15 -11.18 30.97
N MET A 94 2.38 -9.86 31.02
CA MET A 94 3.10 -9.23 32.13
C MET A 94 2.37 -9.37 33.46
N THR A 95 1.04 -9.25 33.50
CA THR A 95 0.28 -9.45 34.74
C THR A 95 0.34 -10.92 35.20
N GLN A 96 0.27 -11.87 34.27
CA GLN A 96 0.36 -13.30 34.58
C GLN A 96 1.73 -13.71 35.15
N ILE A 97 2.82 -13.01 34.79
CA ILE A 97 4.15 -13.25 35.37
C ILE A 97 4.17 -12.98 36.88
N ASP A 98 3.37 -12.03 37.38
CA ASP A 98 3.30 -11.75 38.82
C ASP A 98 2.71 -12.92 39.60
N GLU A 99 1.77 -13.63 39.00
CA GLU A 99 1.04 -14.75 39.63
C GLU A 99 1.89 -16.03 39.71
N ARG A 100 2.97 -16.14 38.92
CA ARG A 100 3.86 -17.32 38.90
C ARG A 100 4.67 -17.43 40.19
N LYS A 101 4.20 -18.25 41.15
CA LYS A 101 4.86 -18.44 42.45
C LYS A 101 6.25 -19.09 42.37
N GLU A 102 6.53 -19.81 41.28
CA GLU A 102 7.80 -20.53 41.07
C GLU A 102 8.98 -19.62 40.69
N LEU A 103 8.71 -18.38 40.26
CA LEU A 103 9.75 -17.45 39.82
C LEU A 103 10.20 -16.52 40.95
N THR A 104 11.52 -16.34 41.08
CA THR A 104 12.09 -15.31 41.96
C THR A 104 11.73 -13.92 41.46
N ALA A 105 11.67 -12.93 42.36
CA ALA A 105 11.39 -11.54 42.00
C ALA A 105 12.34 -11.00 40.90
N ALA A 106 13.62 -11.38 40.95
CA ALA A 106 14.61 -11.01 39.94
C ALA A 106 14.29 -11.61 38.56
N LYS A 107 13.84 -12.87 38.49
CA LYS A 107 13.43 -13.52 37.24
C LYS A 107 12.17 -12.87 36.66
N LYS A 108 11.15 -12.62 37.50
CA LYS A 108 9.92 -11.92 37.10
C LYS A 108 10.21 -10.54 36.51
N ARG A 109 11.06 -9.76 37.17
CA ARG A 109 11.48 -8.43 36.69
C ARG A 109 12.15 -8.52 35.31
N LYS A 110 13.07 -9.48 35.13
CA LYS A 110 13.78 -9.67 33.86
C LYS A 110 12.85 -10.11 32.71
N GLU A 111 11.87 -10.97 32.98
CA GLU A 111 10.89 -11.37 31.97
C GLU A 111 9.97 -10.21 31.57
N LYS A 112 9.48 -9.45 32.55
CA LYS A 112 8.70 -8.23 32.29
C LYS A 112 9.45 -7.18 31.50
N GLU A 113 10.72 -6.96 31.79
CA GLU A 113 11.58 -6.02 31.06
C GLU A 113 11.71 -6.42 29.58
N LYS A 114 11.83 -7.71 29.28
CA LYS A 114 11.83 -8.19 27.88
C LYS A 114 10.51 -7.89 27.18
N ILE A 115 9.38 -8.14 27.84
CA ILE A 115 8.06 -7.85 27.25
C ILE A 115 7.89 -6.34 27.03
N HIS A 116 8.32 -5.52 27.99
CA HIS A 116 8.26 -4.06 27.88
C HIS A 116 9.04 -3.56 26.65
N ILE A 117 10.26 -4.07 26.42
CA ILE A 117 11.05 -3.76 25.22
C ILE A 117 10.31 -4.14 23.92
N ILE A 118 9.57 -5.25 23.91
CA ILE A 118 8.77 -5.65 22.74
C ILE A 118 7.60 -4.69 22.53
N ILE A 119 6.90 -4.31 23.60
CA ILE A 119 5.81 -3.33 23.54
C ILE A 119 6.31 -1.98 23.00
N ASP A 120 7.45 -1.49 23.50
CA ASP A 120 8.02 -0.22 23.04
C ASP A 120 8.39 -0.27 21.55
N LYS A 121 8.99 -1.38 21.10
CA LYS A 121 9.27 -1.60 19.68
C LYS A 121 8.00 -1.62 18.82
N LEU A 122 6.95 -2.29 19.27
CA LEU A 122 5.67 -2.33 18.55
C LEU A 122 5.02 -0.94 18.47
N LYS A 123 5.12 -0.14 19.54
CA LYS A 123 4.63 1.25 19.56
C LYS A 123 5.43 2.14 18.61
N GLU A 124 6.75 2.02 18.60
CA GLU A 124 7.63 2.74 17.68
C GLU A 124 7.37 2.35 16.21
N GLU A 125 7.23 1.06 15.93
CA GLU A 125 6.91 0.54 14.60
C GLU A 125 5.55 1.04 14.11
N LEU A 126 4.51 0.97 14.96
CA LEU A 126 3.19 1.52 14.66
C LEU A 126 3.25 3.01 14.34
N PHE A 127 4.00 3.79 15.11
CA PHE A 127 4.18 5.23 14.87
C PHE A 127 4.83 5.48 13.50
N LYS A 128 5.96 4.83 13.20
CA LYS A 128 6.65 4.95 11.90
C LYS A 128 5.77 4.53 10.73
N GLN A 129 5.00 3.46 10.91
CA GLN A 129 4.08 2.95 9.90
C GLN A 129 2.94 3.94 9.62
N LYS A 130 2.42 4.62 10.64
CA LYS A 130 1.45 5.71 10.47
C LYS A 130 2.05 6.88 9.67
N GLU A 131 3.23 7.35 10.05
CA GLU A 131 3.91 8.44 9.32
C GLU A 131 4.21 8.07 7.86
N HIS A 132 4.57 6.80 7.60
CA HIS A 132 4.77 6.29 6.24
C HIS A 132 3.48 6.32 5.43
N VAL A 133 2.41 5.72 5.94
CA VAL A 133 1.12 5.68 5.24
C VAL A 133 0.56 7.09 5.02
N GLU A 134 0.72 8.01 5.97
CA GLU A 134 0.34 9.41 5.79
C GLU A 134 1.10 10.09 4.65
N ARG A 135 2.42 9.88 4.55
CA ARG A 135 3.24 10.42 3.44
C ARG A 135 2.84 9.83 2.09
N VAL A 136 2.60 8.53 2.03
CA VAL A 136 2.12 7.87 0.81
C VAL A 136 0.76 8.42 0.41
N ARG A 137 -0.20 8.53 1.33
CA ARG A 137 -1.53 9.10 1.07
C ARG A 137 -1.45 10.53 0.55
N ALA A 138 -0.59 11.36 1.13
CA ALA A 138 -0.38 12.73 0.66
C ALA A 138 0.20 12.78 -0.77
N ARG A 139 1.15 11.89 -1.10
CA ARG A 139 1.65 11.75 -2.48
C ARG A 139 0.53 11.35 -3.44
N LEU A 140 -0.26 10.34 -3.07
CA LEU A 140 -1.38 9.85 -3.89
C LEU A 140 -2.44 10.94 -4.13
N ASP A 141 -2.73 11.76 -3.11
CA ASP A 141 -3.66 12.89 -3.20
C ASP A 141 -3.25 13.93 -4.27
N ILE A 142 -1.94 14.12 -4.47
CA ILE A 142 -1.39 15.03 -5.49
C ILE A 142 -1.36 14.35 -6.86
N GLU A 143 -0.93 13.09 -6.92
CA GLU A 143 -0.80 12.37 -8.19
C GLU A 143 -2.16 12.06 -8.85
N ARG A 144 -3.23 11.91 -8.07
CA ARG A 144 -4.56 11.52 -8.56
C ARG A 144 -5.07 12.39 -9.71
N GLU A 145 -4.74 13.68 -9.67
CA GLU A 145 -5.18 14.69 -10.65
C GLU A 145 -4.63 14.38 -12.06
N HIS A 146 -3.59 13.55 -12.15
CA HIS A 146 -2.86 13.28 -13.39
C HIS A 146 -2.90 11.80 -13.79
N TRP A 147 -3.58 10.93 -13.04
CA TRP A 147 -3.61 9.50 -13.32
C TRP A 147 -4.45 9.12 -14.52
N PHE A 148 -5.64 9.72 -14.65
CA PHE A 148 -6.58 9.40 -15.72
C PHE A 148 -6.95 10.66 -16.50
N LYS A 149 -6.67 10.61 -17.79
CA LYS A 149 -7.14 11.57 -18.77
C LYS A 149 -8.51 11.11 -19.28
N ASN A 150 -9.21 12.01 -19.95
CA ASN A 150 -10.50 11.75 -20.60
C ASN A 150 -10.47 12.45 -21.96
N ARG A 151 -9.58 11.99 -22.85
CA ARG A 151 -9.31 12.65 -24.14
C ARG A 151 -10.05 11.96 -25.28
N ASN A 152 -9.85 10.67 -25.41
CA ASN A 152 -10.19 9.88 -26.60
C ASN A 152 -11.02 8.63 -26.28
N LYS A 153 -10.97 8.10 -25.05
CA LYS A 153 -11.73 6.90 -24.65
C LYS A 153 -12.80 7.19 -23.62
N THR A 154 -13.82 6.35 -23.61
CA THR A 154 -14.84 6.33 -22.57
C THR A 154 -14.25 5.88 -21.23
N LYS A 155 -14.87 6.28 -20.12
CA LYS A 155 -14.49 5.79 -18.79
C LYS A 155 -14.50 4.26 -18.71
N ALA A 156 -15.44 3.60 -19.41
CA ALA A 156 -15.52 2.14 -19.43
C ALA A 156 -14.30 1.48 -20.08
N GLU A 157 -13.80 2.02 -21.19
CA GLU A 157 -12.59 1.51 -21.85
C GLU A 157 -11.35 1.71 -20.97
N THR A 158 -11.19 2.90 -20.37
CA THR A 158 -10.09 3.18 -19.44
C THR A 158 -10.11 2.23 -18.23
N ILE A 159 -11.29 1.95 -17.68
CA ILE A 159 -11.46 0.98 -16.60
C ILE A 159 -11.09 -0.43 -17.07
N THR A 160 -11.52 -0.86 -18.27
CA THR A 160 -11.12 -2.16 -18.81
C THR A 160 -9.60 -2.28 -18.94
N GLU A 161 -8.91 -1.23 -19.40
CA GLU A 161 -7.45 -1.21 -19.47
C GLU A 161 -6.79 -1.28 -18.09
N PHE A 162 -7.30 -0.53 -17.10
CA PHE A 162 -6.83 -0.63 -15.72
C PHE A 162 -6.98 -2.05 -15.17
N LEU A 163 -8.14 -2.68 -15.37
CA LEU A 163 -8.37 -4.04 -14.90
C LEU A 163 -7.41 -5.03 -15.56
N GLN A 164 -7.19 -4.93 -16.87
CA GLN A 164 -6.32 -5.82 -17.63
C GLN A 164 -4.82 -5.63 -17.34
N LEU A 165 -4.36 -4.40 -17.19
CA LEU A 165 -2.94 -4.08 -17.02
C LEU A 165 -2.48 -4.11 -15.56
N CYS A 166 -3.41 -3.95 -14.61
CA CYS A 166 -3.08 -3.81 -13.19
C CYS A 166 -3.78 -4.88 -12.34
N ILE A 167 -5.11 -4.87 -12.27
CA ILE A 167 -5.84 -5.65 -11.26
C ILE A 167 -5.77 -7.15 -11.53
N PHE A 168 -6.19 -7.61 -12.71
CA PHE A 168 -6.20 -9.03 -13.06
C PHE A 168 -4.82 -9.69 -12.97
N PRO A 169 -3.74 -9.15 -13.56
CA PRO A 169 -2.44 -9.78 -13.46
C PRO A 169 -1.88 -9.79 -12.03
N ARG A 170 -2.25 -8.82 -11.18
CA ARG A 170 -1.71 -8.73 -9.82
C ARG A 170 -2.49 -9.53 -8.79
N CYS A 171 -3.82 -9.49 -8.82
CA CYS A 171 -4.67 -10.14 -7.80
C CYS A 171 -4.50 -11.67 -7.77
N LEU A 172 -3.97 -12.27 -8.83
CA LEU A 172 -3.71 -13.70 -8.92
C LEU A 172 -2.31 -14.10 -8.42
N LEU A 173 -1.38 -13.15 -8.20
CA LEU A 173 0.02 -13.45 -7.84
C LEU A 173 0.18 -14.04 -6.45
N SER A 174 -0.53 -13.49 -5.46
CA SER A 174 -0.46 -13.89 -4.07
C SER A 174 -1.71 -13.45 -3.31
N GLU A 175 -1.92 -14.03 -2.13
CA GLU A 175 -3.06 -13.65 -1.27
C GLU A 175 -2.97 -12.18 -0.81
N ILE A 176 -1.76 -11.68 -0.54
CA ILE A 176 -1.58 -10.28 -0.14
C ILE A 176 -1.74 -9.32 -1.32
N ASP A 177 -1.40 -9.75 -2.54
CA ASP A 177 -1.65 -8.95 -3.74
C ASP A 177 -3.15 -8.87 -4.07
N ALA A 178 -3.92 -9.93 -3.82
CA ALA A 178 -5.38 -9.90 -3.91
C ALA A 178 -5.99 -8.83 -2.99
N LEU A 179 -5.60 -8.82 -1.71
CA LEU A 179 -6.04 -7.81 -0.76
C LEU A 179 -5.57 -6.41 -1.18
N TYR A 180 -4.30 -6.27 -1.57
CA TYR A 180 -3.77 -5.00 -2.06
C TYR A 180 -4.60 -4.44 -3.23
N CYS A 181 -4.99 -5.27 -4.19
CA CYS A 181 -5.78 -4.82 -5.34
C CYS A 181 -7.14 -4.25 -4.92
N ALA A 182 -7.84 -4.93 -4.01
CA ALA A 182 -9.12 -4.45 -3.48
C ALA A 182 -8.94 -3.13 -2.71
N HIS A 183 -7.96 -3.09 -1.80
CA HIS A 183 -7.66 -1.88 -1.04
C HIS A 183 -7.20 -0.72 -1.92
N PHE A 184 -6.45 -0.96 -2.98
CA PHE A 184 -6.02 0.09 -3.91
C PHE A 184 -7.21 0.69 -4.67
N ILE A 185 -8.17 -0.13 -5.12
CA ILE A 185 -9.42 0.37 -5.73
C ILE A 185 -10.18 1.26 -4.74
N ARG A 186 -10.26 0.85 -3.46
CA ARG A 186 -10.88 1.66 -2.41
C ARG A 186 -10.11 2.97 -2.17
N VAL A 187 -8.78 2.93 -2.14
CA VAL A 187 -7.93 4.13 -2.01
C VAL A 187 -8.20 5.15 -3.10
N ILE A 188 -8.20 4.74 -4.37
CA ILE A 188 -8.42 5.68 -5.48
C ILE A 188 -9.86 6.19 -5.53
N HIS A 189 -10.83 5.41 -5.03
CA HIS A 189 -12.20 5.85 -4.81
C HIS A 189 -12.30 6.92 -3.72
N ASP A 190 -11.72 6.66 -2.55
CA ASP A 190 -11.73 7.58 -1.39
C ASP A 190 -11.02 8.90 -1.70
N LEU A 191 -10.01 8.85 -2.57
CA LEU A 191 -9.32 10.04 -3.09
C LEU A 191 -10.17 10.84 -4.08
N VAL A 192 -11.37 10.39 -4.47
CA VAL A 192 -12.22 11.04 -5.48
C VAL A 192 -11.45 11.28 -6.78
N THR A 193 -10.70 10.27 -7.21
CA THR A 193 -9.79 10.37 -8.36
C THR A 193 -10.55 10.83 -9.62
N PRO A 194 -10.16 11.96 -10.24
CA PRO A 194 -10.81 12.45 -11.45
C PRO A 194 -10.82 11.41 -12.57
N ASN A 195 -11.91 11.37 -13.33
CA ASN A 195 -12.12 10.45 -14.46
C ASN A 195 -12.15 8.95 -14.13
N PHE A 196 -11.91 8.55 -12.88
CA PHE A 196 -12.13 7.18 -12.43
C PHE A 196 -13.58 6.97 -11.99
N SER A 197 -14.19 5.86 -12.40
CA SER A 197 -15.55 5.50 -11.96
C SER A 197 -15.54 4.14 -11.27
N THR A 198 -15.65 4.15 -9.95
CA THR A 198 -15.72 2.93 -9.15
C THR A 198 -16.95 2.08 -9.50
N ILE A 199 -18.07 2.73 -9.83
CA ILE A 199 -19.29 2.03 -10.27
C ILE A 199 -19.01 1.23 -11.55
N ILE A 200 -18.39 1.85 -12.57
CA ILE A 200 -18.03 1.16 -13.81
C ILE A 200 -16.95 0.08 -13.54
N CYS A 201 -16.01 0.34 -12.64
CA CYS A 201 -15.02 -0.64 -12.20
C CYS A 201 -15.69 -1.90 -11.63
N TYR A 202 -16.66 -1.72 -10.74
CA TYR A 202 -17.38 -2.82 -10.10
C TYR A 202 -18.24 -3.54 -11.12
N ASP A 203 -19.02 -2.82 -11.94
CA ASP A 203 -19.83 -3.41 -13.01
C ASP A 203 -19.00 -4.34 -13.90
N ARG A 204 -17.84 -3.87 -14.38
CA ARG A 204 -16.91 -4.67 -15.20
C ARG A 204 -16.30 -5.86 -14.47
N LEU A 205 -15.96 -5.72 -13.19
CA LEU A 205 -15.43 -6.81 -12.39
C LEU A 205 -16.48 -7.92 -12.22
N PHE A 206 -17.70 -7.55 -11.83
CA PHE A 206 -18.78 -8.50 -11.56
C PHE A 206 -19.38 -9.12 -12.83
N SER A 207 -19.45 -8.37 -13.94
CA SER A 207 -20.00 -8.86 -15.21
C SER A 207 -19.13 -9.94 -15.87
N HIS A 208 -17.86 -10.04 -15.51
CA HIS A 208 -16.89 -10.91 -16.18
C HIS A 208 -16.28 -11.98 -15.27
N ILE A 209 -16.82 -12.19 -14.07
CA ILE A 209 -16.31 -13.16 -13.08
C ILE A 209 -16.17 -14.56 -13.69
N SER A 210 -17.20 -15.04 -14.40
CA SER A 210 -17.19 -16.39 -14.98
C SER A 210 -16.03 -16.60 -15.95
N TYR A 211 -15.71 -15.59 -16.76
CA TYR A 211 -14.58 -15.66 -17.69
C TYR A 211 -13.24 -15.63 -16.97
N SER A 212 -13.08 -14.75 -15.97
CA SER A 212 -11.87 -14.70 -15.16
C SER A 212 -11.61 -16.02 -14.42
N LEU A 213 -12.63 -16.61 -13.82
CA LEU A 213 -12.53 -17.89 -13.11
C LEU A 213 -12.23 -19.06 -14.05
N ALA A 214 -12.82 -19.08 -15.25
CA ALA A 214 -12.58 -20.15 -16.22
C ALA A 214 -11.12 -20.21 -16.70
N SER A 215 -10.39 -19.09 -16.65
CA SER A 215 -8.96 -19.03 -17.00
C SER A 215 -8.00 -19.27 -15.83
N CYS A 216 -8.50 -19.38 -14.60
CA CYS A 216 -7.68 -19.54 -13.41
C CYS A 216 -7.40 -21.01 -13.10
N SER A 217 -6.19 -21.30 -12.61
CA SER A 217 -5.95 -22.50 -11.80
C SER A 217 -6.72 -22.42 -10.47
N GLU A 218 -6.83 -23.54 -9.76
CA GLU A 218 -7.53 -23.60 -8.46
C GLU A 218 -6.96 -22.58 -7.44
N THR A 219 -5.63 -22.47 -7.37
CA THR A 219 -4.97 -21.52 -6.46
C THR A 219 -5.27 -20.07 -6.86
N GLU A 220 -5.28 -19.77 -8.15
CA GLU A 220 -5.60 -18.43 -8.67
C GLU A 220 -7.06 -18.08 -8.41
N ALA A 221 -7.99 -19.03 -8.58
CA ALA A 221 -9.40 -18.85 -8.28
C ALA A 221 -9.64 -18.54 -6.80
N ILE A 222 -8.91 -19.21 -5.88
CA ILE A 222 -8.95 -18.90 -4.44
C ILE A 222 -8.50 -17.46 -4.17
N ARG A 223 -7.40 -17.02 -4.79
CA ARG A 223 -6.88 -15.64 -4.62
C ARG A 223 -7.85 -14.61 -5.19
N TYR A 224 -8.42 -14.89 -6.36
CA TYR A 224 -9.44 -14.04 -6.97
C TYR A 224 -10.69 -13.94 -6.09
N GLY A 225 -11.14 -15.04 -5.50
CA GLY A 225 -12.25 -15.06 -4.54
C GLY A 225 -11.97 -14.17 -3.32
N ARG A 226 -10.75 -14.18 -2.77
CA ARG A 226 -10.36 -13.29 -1.68
C ARG A 226 -10.32 -11.82 -2.11
N PHE A 227 -9.86 -11.54 -3.32
CA PHE A 227 -9.92 -10.18 -3.89
C PHE A 227 -11.37 -9.69 -3.96
N LEU A 228 -12.29 -10.50 -4.48
CA LEU A 228 -13.71 -10.13 -4.59
C LEU A 228 -14.36 -9.94 -3.21
N HIS A 229 -14.07 -10.82 -2.25
CA HIS A 229 -14.57 -10.68 -0.88
C HIS A 229 -14.10 -9.37 -0.25
N SER A 230 -12.79 -9.08 -0.33
CA SER A 230 -12.23 -7.84 0.22
C SER A 230 -12.71 -6.57 -0.49
N LEU A 231 -13.19 -6.68 -1.74
CA LEU A 231 -13.75 -5.54 -2.48
C LEU A 231 -15.18 -5.17 -2.02
N LEU A 232 -15.90 -6.14 -1.46
CA LEU A 232 -17.29 -6.01 -1.02
C LEU A 232 -17.44 -5.64 0.46
N ASP A 233 -16.39 -5.84 1.26
CA ASP A 233 -16.29 -5.42 2.66
C ASP A 233 -15.95 -3.91 2.81
#